data_AF-A0A7K0HRR6-F1
#
_entry.id   AF-A0A7K0HRR6-F1
#
_cell.length_a   1.000
_cell.length_b   1.000
_cell.length_c   1.000
_cell.angle_alpha   90.00
_cell.angle_beta   90.00
_cell.angle_gamma   90.00
#
_symmetry.space_group_name_H-M   'P 1'
#
loop_
_entity.id
_entity.type
_entity.pdbx_description
1 polymer ?
#
loop_
_entity_poly.entity_id
_entity_poly.type
_entity_poly.pdbx_seq_one_letter_code
_entity_poly.pdbx_strand_id
1 'polypeptide(L)'
;MNVISEKEYSFSNALFWNVMLHHHIRAFDEERDANFDEVWDEELVPTLLDEKKYKKYWCWLSQIDLKTSENQGEIENPRTLTLPIGSDIVLTIEFHPCCTYYFLNDTLIGEVSGNFHLKYLTYSELMRITKEKYGDVLFHLLLPLSAIREQEKDIALNAIIQRLQQIPLFKEHSAYIGKCILNGLLISNSDIQEIPKIGTICTSNHSYRNALVYDDERQEIKELNILLSRL
;
A
#
# COMPACT_ATOMS: atom_id res chain seq x y z
N MET A 1 -22.66 2.19 -9.67
CA MET A 1 -21.87 1.63 -8.55
C MET A 1 -20.45 2.12 -8.72
N ASN A 2 -19.89 2.75 -7.69
CA ASN A 2 -18.48 3.16 -7.67
C ASN A 2 -17.55 2.03 -7.18
N VAL A 3 -18.05 0.80 -7.13
CA VAL A 3 -17.29 -0.38 -6.74
C VAL A 3 -16.38 -0.82 -7.89
N ILE A 4 -15.10 -0.97 -7.59
CA ILE A 4 -14.08 -1.50 -8.49
C ILE A 4 -14.33 -3.00 -8.69
N SER A 5 -14.42 -3.43 -9.95
CA SER A 5 -14.69 -4.82 -10.29
C SER A 5 -13.41 -5.67 -10.30
N GLU A 6 -13.55 -6.99 -10.22
CA GLU A 6 -12.42 -7.94 -10.27
C GLU A 6 -11.56 -7.84 -11.54
N LYS A 7 -12.14 -7.39 -12.64
CA LYS A 7 -11.40 -7.15 -13.88
C LYS A 7 -10.39 -6.01 -13.75
N GLU A 8 -10.64 -5.06 -12.85
CA GLU A 8 -9.77 -3.90 -12.67
C GLU A 8 -8.50 -4.29 -11.92
N TYR A 9 -8.59 -5.12 -10.88
CA TYR A 9 -7.42 -5.56 -10.11
C TYR A 9 -6.85 -6.91 -10.57
N SER A 10 -7.21 -7.38 -11.78
CA SER A 10 -6.52 -8.53 -12.38
C SER A 10 -5.08 -8.15 -12.73
N PHE A 11 -4.14 -9.09 -12.63
CA PHE A 11 -2.73 -8.81 -12.95
C PHE A 11 -2.50 -8.35 -14.39
N SER A 12 -3.39 -8.69 -15.31
CA SER A 12 -3.35 -8.21 -16.69
C SER A 12 -3.73 -6.73 -16.88
N ASN A 13 -4.38 -6.08 -15.91
CA ASN A 13 -4.71 -4.66 -16.01
C ASN A 13 -3.51 -3.79 -15.63
N ALA A 14 -2.66 -3.51 -16.61
CA ALA A 14 -1.48 -2.68 -16.42
C ALA A 14 -1.80 -1.27 -15.90
N LEU A 15 -2.96 -0.70 -16.25
CA LEU A 15 -3.31 0.67 -15.83
C LEU A 15 -3.62 0.74 -14.33
N PHE A 16 -4.31 -0.26 -13.78
CA PHE A 16 -4.56 -0.37 -12.35
C PHE A 16 -3.25 -0.53 -11.58
N TRP A 17 -2.42 -1.48 -11.98
CA TRP A 17 -1.16 -1.74 -11.28
C TRP A 17 -0.18 -0.58 -11.40
N ASN A 18 -0.18 0.15 -12.51
CA ASN A 18 0.57 1.39 -12.63
C ASN A 18 0.17 2.39 -11.53
N VAL A 19 -1.12 2.62 -11.31
CA VAL A 19 -1.57 3.52 -10.23
C VAL A 19 -1.18 2.97 -8.85
N MET A 20 -1.42 1.68 -8.60
CA MET A 20 -1.08 1.07 -7.31
C MET A 20 0.42 1.14 -7.01
N LEU A 21 1.28 1.12 -8.03
CA LEU A 21 2.72 1.26 -7.84
C LEU A 21 3.10 2.62 -7.25
N HIS A 22 2.37 3.69 -7.58
CA HIS A 22 2.58 5.03 -7.03
C HIS A 22 2.21 5.13 -5.55
N HIS A 23 1.53 4.14 -4.99
CA HIS A 23 1.22 4.13 -3.57
C HIS A 23 2.46 3.78 -2.73
N HIS A 24 3.54 3.29 -3.36
CA HIS A 24 4.85 3.13 -2.72
C HIS A 24 5.60 4.48 -2.62
N ILE A 25 4.99 5.44 -1.95
CA ILE A 25 5.49 6.82 -1.78
C ILE A 25 6.87 6.95 -1.12
N ARG A 26 7.38 5.86 -0.52
CA ARG A 26 8.73 5.79 0.08
C ARG A 26 9.72 4.99 -0.75
N ALA A 27 9.31 4.39 -1.88
CA ALA A 27 10.21 3.62 -2.72
C ALA A 27 11.34 4.49 -3.25
N PHE A 28 12.56 3.97 -3.19
CA PHE A 28 13.76 4.77 -3.40
C PHE A 28 14.84 3.99 -4.13
N ASP A 29 15.41 4.61 -5.17
CA ASP A 29 16.55 4.09 -5.89
C ASP A 29 17.85 4.59 -5.23
N GLU A 30 18.43 3.74 -4.37
CA GLU A 30 19.68 4.03 -3.67
C GLU A 30 20.89 4.23 -4.61
N GLU A 31 20.90 3.61 -5.80
CA GLU A 31 22.03 3.72 -6.72
C GLU A 31 22.03 5.08 -7.43
N ARG A 32 20.84 5.61 -7.70
CA ARG A 32 20.64 6.90 -8.37
C ARG A 32 20.40 8.06 -7.41
N ASP A 33 20.19 7.77 -6.13
CA ASP A 33 19.81 8.76 -5.10
C ASP A 33 18.53 9.52 -5.51
N ALA A 34 17.53 8.79 -5.99
CA ALA A 34 16.29 9.36 -6.56
C ALA A 34 15.04 8.64 -6.04
N ASN A 35 13.93 9.39 -5.97
CA ASN A 35 12.64 8.77 -5.67
C ASN A 35 12.25 7.83 -6.82
N PHE A 36 11.66 6.69 -6.48
CA PHE A 36 11.36 5.68 -7.49
C PHE A 36 10.29 6.14 -8.49
N ASP A 37 9.33 6.96 -8.05
CA ASP A 37 8.30 7.52 -8.92
C ASP A 37 8.89 8.41 -10.02
N GLU A 38 9.89 9.23 -9.71
CA GLU A 38 10.63 10.02 -10.70
C GLU A 38 11.23 9.13 -11.80
N VAL A 39 11.94 8.06 -11.40
CA VAL A 39 12.53 7.12 -12.37
C VAL A 39 11.46 6.35 -13.15
N TRP A 40 10.39 5.93 -12.47
CA TRP A 40 9.29 5.19 -13.08
C TRP A 40 8.56 6.03 -14.14
N ASP A 41 8.19 7.26 -13.80
CA ASP A 41 7.39 8.14 -14.65
C ASP A 41 8.17 8.77 -15.80
N GLU A 42 9.45 9.08 -15.60
CA GLU A 42 10.26 9.74 -16.63
C GLU A 42 10.91 8.75 -17.60
N GLU A 43 11.29 7.56 -17.13
CA GLU A 43 12.10 6.63 -17.93
C GLU A 43 11.36 5.35 -18.32
N LEU A 44 10.61 4.74 -17.40
CA LEU A 44 10.07 3.39 -17.60
C LEU A 44 8.65 3.41 -18.17
N VAL A 45 7.69 4.01 -17.48
CA VAL A 45 6.27 4.09 -17.90
C VAL A 45 6.09 4.58 -19.33
N PRO A 46 6.77 5.65 -19.79
CA PRO A 46 6.56 6.18 -21.14
C PRO A 46 6.91 5.18 -22.24
N THR A 47 7.78 4.21 -21.96
CA THR A 47 8.15 3.13 -22.88
C THR A 47 7.20 1.93 -22.82
N LEU A 48 6.41 1.81 -21.75
CA LEU A 48 5.57 0.65 -21.44
C LEU A 48 4.08 0.91 -21.66
N LEU A 49 3.62 2.15 -21.44
CA LEU A 49 2.22 2.53 -21.46
C LEU A 49 2.00 3.80 -22.31
N ASP A 50 0.83 3.85 -22.95
CA ASP A 50 0.37 5.07 -23.63
C ASP A 50 -0.01 6.13 -22.59
N GLU A 51 0.63 7.30 -22.68
CA GLU A 51 0.48 8.40 -21.74
C GLU A 51 -0.96 8.85 -21.56
N LYS A 52 -1.66 9.02 -22.68
CA LYS A 52 -3.04 9.47 -22.69
C LYS A 52 -3.95 8.45 -22.02
N LYS A 53 -3.69 7.14 -22.19
CA LYS A 53 -4.46 6.08 -21.55
C LYS A 53 -4.24 6.03 -20.05
N TYR A 54 -2.98 6.02 -19.56
CA TYR A 54 -2.76 5.90 -18.12
C TYR A 54 -3.19 7.15 -17.37
N LYS A 55 -2.99 8.36 -17.92
CA LYS A 55 -3.50 9.60 -17.31
C LYS A 55 -5.02 9.61 -17.24
N LYS A 56 -5.70 9.19 -18.33
CA LYS A 56 -7.17 9.07 -18.33
C LYS A 56 -7.65 8.04 -17.30
N TYR A 57 -6.93 6.94 -17.14
CA TYR A 57 -7.26 5.92 -16.14
C TYR A 57 -7.06 6.45 -14.72
N TRP A 58 -5.95 7.15 -14.46
CA TRP A 58 -5.72 7.82 -13.18
C TRP A 58 -6.87 8.77 -12.86
N CYS A 59 -7.21 9.70 -13.76
CA CYS A 59 -8.32 10.63 -13.56
C CYS A 59 -9.63 9.91 -13.28
N TRP A 60 -9.90 8.80 -13.97
CA TRP A 60 -11.09 7.99 -13.73
C TRP A 60 -11.09 7.34 -12.34
N LEU A 61 -9.95 6.79 -11.90
CA LEU A 61 -9.83 6.07 -10.64
C LEU A 61 -9.86 7.01 -9.44
N SER A 62 -9.00 8.03 -9.43
CA SER A 62 -8.91 9.02 -8.35
C SER A 62 -10.06 10.03 -8.38
N GLN A 63 -10.70 10.22 -9.54
CA GLN A 63 -11.77 11.20 -9.72
C GLN A 63 -11.28 12.65 -9.52
N ILE A 64 -10.01 12.92 -9.83
CA ILE A 64 -9.33 14.22 -9.65
C ILE A 64 -10.02 15.39 -10.36
N ASP A 65 -10.81 15.12 -11.40
CA ASP A 65 -11.55 16.16 -12.14
C ASP A 65 -12.77 16.70 -11.36
N LEU A 66 -13.16 16.06 -10.25
CA LEU A 66 -14.25 16.54 -9.40
C LEU A 66 -13.81 17.79 -8.62
N LYS A 67 -14.68 18.82 -8.65
CA LYS A 67 -14.47 20.01 -7.83
C LYS A 67 -14.75 19.68 -6.37
N THR A 68 -13.71 19.58 -5.56
CA THR A 68 -13.79 19.50 -4.10
C THR A 68 -13.56 20.87 -3.49
N SER A 69 -13.94 21.07 -2.22
CA SER A 69 -13.46 22.24 -1.47
C SER A 69 -11.92 22.19 -1.40
N GLU A 70 -11.29 23.37 -1.37
CA GLU A 70 -9.84 23.56 -1.60
C GLU A 70 -8.90 22.79 -0.67
N ASN A 71 -9.39 22.13 0.40
CA ASN A 71 -8.54 21.66 1.50
C ASN A 71 -8.73 20.21 1.95
N GLN A 72 -9.55 19.37 1.31
CA GLN A 72 -9.74 17.99 1.79
C GLN A 72 -9.68 16.91 0.72
N GLY A 73 -10.01 17.19 -0.55
CA GLY A 73 -9.96 16.19 -1.63
C GLY A 73 -10.91 14.99 -1.46
N GLU A 74 -11.53 14.82 -0.29
CA GLU A 74 -12.51 13.79 0.02
C GLU A 74 -13.84 14.05 -0.67
N ILE A 75 -14.53 12.96 -1.01
CA ILE A 75 -15.84 13.00 -1.68
C ILE A 75 -16.72 11.94 -1.04
N GLU A 76 -18.04 12.17 -1.03
CA GLU A 76 -19.00 11.27 -0.35
C GLU A 76 -19.11 9.89 -1.00
N ASN A 77 -18.78 9.76 -2.29
CA ASN A 77 -18.95 8.52 -3.05
C ASN A 77 -17.66 8.19 -3.82
N PRO A 78 -16.55 7.86 -3.14
CA PRO A 78 -15.31 7.48 -3.80
C PRO A 78 -15.47 6.20 -4.61
N ARG A 79 -14.48 5.93 -5.47
CA ARG A 79 -14.36 4.58 -6.01
C ARG A 79 -13.82 3.68 -4.91
N THR A 80 -14.41 2.50 -4.78
CA THR A 80 -14.09 1.61 -3.66
C THR A 80 -13.75 0.22 -4.16
N LEU A 81 -12.62 -0.31 -3.71
CA LEU A 81 -12.26 -1.72 -3.86
C LEU A 81 -12.46 -2.41 -2.52
N THR A 82 -13.20 -3.53 -2.53
CA THR A 82 -13.47 -4.30 -1.31
C THR A 82 -13.08 -5.76 -1.51
N LEU A 83 -12.23 -6.29 -0.64
CA LEU A 83 -11.77 -7.68 -0.67
C LEU A 83 -11.80 -8.32 0.72
N PRO A 84 -12.30 -9.56 0.87
CA PRO A 84 -12.20 -10.29 2.13
C PRO A 84 -10.76 -10.68 2.43
N ILE A 85 -10.38 -10.54 3.69
CA ILE A 85 -9.10 -10.97 4.28
C ILE A 85 -9.42 -11.92 5.44
N GLY A 86 -9.79 -13.16 5.13
CA GLY A 86 -10.30 -14.12 6.12
C GLY A 86 -11.82 -14.08 6.28
N SER A 87 -12.34 -14.70 7.35
CA SER A 87 -13.79 -14.90 7.54
C SER A 87 -14.55 -13.62 7.88
N ASP A 88 -13.96 -12.75 8.71
CA ASP A 88 -14.65 -11.63 9.35
C ASP A 88 -13.92 -10.28 9.19
N ILE A 89 -12.93 -10.23 8.29
CA ILE A 89 -12.14 -9.03 8.02
C ILE A 89 -12.23 -8.71 6.53
N VAL A 90 -12.49 -7.45 6.23
CA VAL A 90 -12.62 -6.93 4.88
C VAL A 90 -11.67 -5.76 4.72
N LEU A 91 -10.86 -5.80 3.66
CA LEU A 91 -10.13 -4.64 3.19
C LEU A 91 -11.06 -3.78 2.33
N THR A 92 -11.10 -2.49 2.66
CA THR A 92 -11.73 -1.45 1.84
C THR A 92 -10.68 -0.43 1.45
N ILE A 93 -10.56 -0.14 0.16
CA ILE A 93 -9.70 0.91 -0.39
C ILE A 93 -10.58 1.95 -1.05
N GLU A 94 -10.45 3.21 -0.65
CA GLU A 94 -11.22 4.33 -1.18
C GLU A 94 -10.31 5.28 -1.96
N PHE A 95 -10.64 5.50 -3.23
CA PHE A 95 -9.89 6.36 -4.13
C PHE A 95 -10.56 7.73 -4.25
N HIS A 96 -9.89 8.73 -3.68
CA HIS A 96 -10.28 10.14 -3.70
C HIS A 96 -9.32 10.97 -4.57
N PRO A 97 -9.73 12.18 -4.99
CA PRO A 97 -8.90 13.10 -5.77
C PRO A 97 -7.46 13.29 -5.30
N CYS A 98 -7.24 13.40 -3.98
CA CYS A 98 -5.94 13.76 -3.40
C CYS A 98 -5.37 12.72 -2.42
N CYS A 99 -6.11 11.63 -2.17
CA CYS A 99 -5.75 10.64 -1.17
C CYS A 99 -6.35 9.27 -1.54
N THR A 100 -5.67 8.21 -1.11
CA THR A 100 -6.25 6.86 -1.06
C THR A 100 -6.29 6.39 0.38
N TYR A 101 -7.47 6.01 0.86
CA TYR A 101 -7.64 5.45 2.20
C TYR A 101 -7.74 3.93 2.17
N TYR A 102 -7.22 3.31 3.22
CA TYR A 102 -7.19 1.88 3.43
C TYR A 102 -7.79 1.57 4.80
N PHE A 103 -8.79 0.71 4.80
CA PHE A 103 -9.46 0.27 6.00
C PHE A 103 -9.44 -1.25 6.12
N LEU A 104 -9.29 -1.74 7.34
CA LEU A 104 -9.67 -3.11 7.69
C LEU A 104 -10.95 -3.04 8.52
N ASN A 105 -12.05 -3.53 7.98
CA ASN A 105 -13.40 -3.22 8.45
C ASN A 105 -13.58 -1.70 8.55
N ASP A 106 -13.80 -1.18 9.76
CA ASP A 106 -13.99 0.25 10.03
C ASP A 106 -12.71 0.94 10.55
N THR A 107 -11.59 0.21 10.69
CA THR A 107 -10.33 0.74 11.21
C THR A 107 -9.47 1.29 10.06
N LEU A 108 -9.18 2.59 10.06
CA LEU A 108 -8.24 3.22 9.13
C LEU A 108 -6.82 2.71 9.41
N ILE A 109 -6.20 2.08 8.42
CA ILE A 109 -4.82 1.58 8.50
C ILE A 109 -3.84 2.36 7.64
N GLY A 110 -4.33 3.15 6.67
CA GLY A 110 -3.47 3.93 5.81
C GLY A 110 -4.20 5.03 5.07
N GLU A 111 -3.61 6.21 5.04
CA GLU A 111 -3.86 7.26 4.06
C GLU A 111 -2.60 7.42 3.23
N VAL A 112 -2.70 7.21 1.93
CA VAL A 112 -1.63 7.49 0.97
C VAL A 112 -1.94 8.82 0.29
N SER A 113 -1.18 9.85 0.67
CA SER A 113 -1.28 11.23 0.19
C SER A 113 0.07 11.93 0.37
N GLY A 114 0.16 13.23 0.07
CA GLY A 114 1.38 14.01 0.30
C GLY A 114 1.81 14.13 1.77
N ASN A 115 0.91 13.89 2.74
CA ASN A 115 1.21 13.92 4.19
C ASN A 115 1.08 12.55 4.87
N PHE A 116 0.81 11.49 4.09
CA PHE A 116 0.53 10.10 4.45
C PHE A 116 0.46 9.70 5.94
N HIS A 117 -0.61 9.00 6.29
CA HIS A 117 -0.84 8.46 7.63
C HIS A 117 -0.85 6.93 7.58
N LEU A 118 0.27 6.27 7.91
CA LEU A 118 0.39 4.81 7.75
C LEU A 118 0.50 4.09 9.10
N LYS A 119 -0.38 3.11 9.35
CA LYS A 119 -0.24 2.16 10.45
C LYS A 119 0.43 0.90 9.92
N TYR A 120 1.76 0.87 9.96
CA TYR A 120 2.50 -0.20 9.30
C TYR A 120 2.10 -1.60 9.77
N LEU A 121 1.74 -2.44 8.81
CA LEU A 121 1.61 -3.88 8.98
C LEU A 121 3.01 -4.49 9.06
N THR A 122 3.22 -5.45 9.96
CA THR A 122 4.45 -6.22 9.97
C THR A 122 4.49 -7.15 8.76
N TYR A 123 5.69 -7.48 8.29
CA TYR A 123 5.85 -8.46 7.20
C TYR A 123 5.16 -9.80 7.52
N SER A 124 5.17 -10.26 8.76
CA SER A 124 4.49 -11.51 9.16
C SER A 124 2.95 -11.40 9.08
N GLU A 125 2.37 -10.24 9.41
CA GLU A 125 0.94 -9.96 9.22
C GLU A 125 0.58 -9.97 7.73
N LEU A 126 1.35 -9.25 6.89
CA LEU A 126 1.16 -9.26 5.44
C LEU A 126 1.21 -10.69 4.87
N MET A 127 2.18 -11.51 5.30
CA MET A 127 2.32 -12.88 4.83
C MET A 127 1.18 -13.80 5.30
N ARG A 128 0.57 -13.57 6.47
CA ARG A 128 -0.65 -14.29 6.87
C ARG A 128 -1.82 -13.95 5.94
N ILE A 129 -1.99 -12.67 5.59
CA ILE A 129 -2.99 -12.20 4.64
C ILE A 129 -2.85 -12.89 3.28
N THR A 130 -1.62 -13.15 2.82
CA THR A 130 -1.39 -13.81 1.52
C THR A 130 -1.89 -15.25 1.42
N LYS A 131 -2.30 -15.88 2.54
CA LYS A 131 -2.84 -17.25 2.54
C LYS A 131 -4.32 -17.30 2.18
N GLU A 132 -4.97 -16.14 2.11
CA GLU A 132 -6.40 -16.00 1.79
C GLU A 132 -6.68 -16.04 0.28
N LYS A 133 -7.98 -16.12 -0.08
CA LYS A 133 -8.46 -16.31 -1.46
C LYS A 133 -7.81 -15.36 -2.50
N TYR A 134 -7.52 -14.12 -2.12
CA TYR A 134 -6.94 -13.09 -3.00
C TYR A 134 -5.47 -12.80 -2.68
N GLY A 135 -4.75 -13.78 -2.11
CA GLY A 135 -3.47 -13.58 -1.44
C GLY A 135 -2.44 -12.72 -2.15
N ASP A 136 -2.15 -12.99 -3.42
CA ASP A 136 -1.14 -12.22 -4.17
C ASP A 136 -1.63 -10.82 -4.59
N VAL A 137 -2.94 -10.65 -4.82
CA VAL A 137 -3.53 -9.32 -5.04
C VAL A 137 -3.45 -8.51 -3.75
N LEU A 138 -3.87 -9.09 -2.63
CA LEU A 138 -3.82 -8.47 -1.30
C LEU A 138 -2.39 -8.11 -0.90
N PHE A 139 -1.41 -8.96 -1.24
CA PHE A 139 0.00 -8.65 -1.04
C PHE A 139 0.37 -7.32 -1.68
N HIS A 140 0.11 -7.15 -2.98
CA HIS A 140 0.46 -5.92 -3.70
C HIS A 140 -0.32 -4.70 -3.21
N LEU A 141 -1.60 -4.87 -2.86
CA LEU A 141 -2.43 -3.77 -2.36
C LEU A 141 -1.95 -3.24 -1.01
N LEU A 142 -1.46 -4.12 -0.12
CA LEU A 142 -1.07 -3.79 1.26
C LEU A 142 0.44 -3.61 1.47
N LEU A 143 1.26 -4.00 0.51
CA LEU A 143 2.72 -3.84 0.58
C LEU A 143 3.16 -2.39 0.85
N PRO A 144 2.54 -1.33 0.26
CA PRO A 144 2.91 0.05 0.58
C PRO A 144 2.66 0.44 2.05
N LEU A 145 1.79 -0.29 2.74
CA LEU A 145 1.41 -0.08 4.14
C LEU A 145 2.16 -1.01 5.09
N SER A 146 3.24 -1.63 4.63
CA SER A 146 3.98 -2.62 5.41
C SER A 146 5.34 -2.10 5.85
N ALA A 147 5.85 -2.65 6.94
CA ALA A 147 7.22 -2.45 7.37
C ALA A 147 7.95 -3.80 7.40
N ILE A 148 9.15 -3.80 6.81
CA ILE A 148 10.01 -4.98 6.68
C ILE A 148 11.22 -4.77 7.55
N ARG A 149 11.45 -5.65 8.51
CA ARG A 149 12.63 -5.55 9.38
C ARG A 149 13.88 -5.94 8.60
N GLU A 150 15.04 -5.38 8.95
CA GLU A 150 16.32 -5.75 8.33
C GLU A 150 16.58 -7.26 8.27
N GLN A 151 16.21 -8.01 9.32
CA GLN A 151 16.37 -9.47 9.34
C GLN A 151 15.46 -10.22 8.34
N GLU A 152 14.42 -9.56 7.82
CA GLU A 152 13.46 -10.09 6.85
C GLU A 152 13.78 -9.66 5.41
N LYS A 153 14.83 -8.85 5.20
CA LYS A 153 15.19 -8.23 3.92
C LYS A 153 15.22 -9.22 2.75
N ASP A 154 16.03 -10.27 2.84
CA ASP A 154 16.25 -11.19 1.72
C ASP A 154 15.00 -12.01 1.39
N ILE A 155 14.26 -12.46 2.41
CA ILE A 155 13.04 -13.23 2.20
C ILE A 155 11.92 -12.35 1.63
N ALA A 156 11.82 -11.10 2.09
CA ALA A 156 10.84 -10.15 1.58
C ALA A 156 11.17 -9.72 0.15
N LEU A 157 12.44 -9.44 -0.17
CA LEU A 157 12.87 -9.10 -1.54
C LEU A 157 12.45 -10.19 -2.53
N ASN A 158 12.77 -11.45 -2.22
CA ASN A 158 12.42 -12.58 -3.07
C ASN A 158 10.90 -12.70 -3.25
N ALA A 159 10.13 -12.52 -2.17
CA ALA A 159 8.68 -12.56 -2.22
C ALA A 159 8.07 -11.43 -3.07
N ILE A 160 8.62 -10.21 -2.97
CA ILE A 160 8.21 -9.05 -3.77
C ILE A 160 8.50 -9.31 -5.25
N ILE A 161 9.74 -9.68 -5.59
CA ILE A 161 10.15 -9.93 -6.98
C ILE A 161 9.29 -11.01 -7.62
N GLN A 162 9.10 -12.15 -6.94
CA GLN A 162 8.29 -13.26 -7.45
C GLN A 162 6.85 -12.83 -7.75
N ARG A 163 6.26 -11.98 -6.91
CA ARG A 163 4.88 -11.51 -7.09
C ARG A 163 4.77 -10.42 -8.14
N LEU A 164 5.77 -9.54 -8.27
CA LEU A 164 5.83 -8.55 -9.34
C LEU A 164 5.88 -9.23 -10.72
N GLN A 165 6.54 -10.38 -10.85
CA GLN A 165 6.59 -11.14 -12.10
C GLN A 165 5.22 -11.64 -12.60
N GLN A 166 4.21 -11.70 -11.72
CA GLN A 166 2.84 -12.05 -12.10
C GLN A 166 2.13 -10.91 -12.85
N ILE A 167 2.58 -9.67 -12.66
CA ILE A 167 2.04 -8.48 -13.30
C ILE A 167 2.85 -8.22 -14.57
N PRO A 168 2.27 -8.37 -15.78
CA PRO A 168 3.01 -8.24 -17.03
C PRO A 168 3.74 -6.90 -17.19
N LEU A 169 3.16 -5.82 -16.65
CA LEU A 169 3.76 -4.47 -16.67
C LEU A 169 5.13 -4.43 -15.95
N PHE A 170 5.29 -5.21 -14.88
CA PHE A 170 6.49 -5.16 -14.03
C PHE A 170 7.47 -6.29 -14.32
N LYS A 171 7.08 -7.29 -15.10
CA LYS A 171 7.80 -8.56 -15.22
C LYS A 171 9.27 -8.39 -15.60
N GLU A 172 9.57 -7.57 -16.60
CA GLU A 172 10.94 -7.36 -17.09
C GLU A 172 11.78 -6.47 -16.14
N HIS A 173 11.12 -5.73 -15.25
CA HIS A 173 11.74 -4.80 -14.30
C HIS A 173 11.57 -5.24 -12.84
N SER A 174 11.08 -6.46 -12.59
CA SER A 174 10.61 -6.89 -11.27
C SER A 174 11.69 -6.85 -10.20
N ALA A 175 12.92 -7.19 -10.58
CA ALA A 175 14.08 -7.14 -9.68
C ALA A 175 14.42 -5.70 -9.28
N TYR A 176 14.42 -4.78 -10.25
CA TYR A 176 14.70 -3.37 -10.03
C TYR A 176 13.61 -2.71 -9.17
N ILE A 177 12.35 -2.86 -9.59
CA ILE A 177 11.18 -2.33 -8.86
C ILE A 177 11.16 -2.91 -7.43
N GLY A 178 11.38 -4.22 -7.29
CA GLY A 178 11.38 -4.89 -5.99
C GLY A 178 12.45 -4.34 -5.04
N LYS A 179 13.65 -4.02 -5.55
CA LYS A 179 14.71 -3.38 -4.76
C LYS A 179 14.30 -1.98 -4.30
N CYS A 180 13.79 -1.15 -5.21
CA CYS A 180 13.38 0.22 -4.89
C CYS A 180 12.23 0.24 -3.86
N ILE A 181 11.24 -0.65 -4.03
CA ILE A 181 10.16 -0.82 -3.05
C ILE A 181 10.71 -1.24 -1.70
N LEU A 182 11.55 -2.28 -1.65
CA LEU A 182 12.10 -2.79 -0.39
C LEU A 182 12.86 -1.70 0.38
N ASN A 183 13.69 -0.92 -0.32
CA ASN A 183 14.44 0.17 0.30
C ASN A 183 13.54 1.17 1.04
N GLY A 184 12.34 1.44 0.50
CA GLY A 184 11.34 2.31 1.14
C GLY A 184 10.60 1.69 2.33
N LEU A 185 10.61 0.37 2.44
CA LEU A 185 9.87 -0.39 3.47
C LEU A 185 10.78 -0.93 4.60
N LEU A 186 12.10 -0.90 4.40
CA LEU A 186 13.06 -1.38 5.39
C LEU A 186 13.09 -0.49 6.64
N ILE A 187 13.04 -1.14 7.80
CA ILE A 187 13.10 -0.50 9.12
C ILE A 187 14.06 -1.26 10.03
N SER A 188 14.51 -0.60 11.10
CA SER A 188 15.31 -1.27 12.12
C SER A 188 14.51 -2.40 12.76
N ASN A 189 15.17 -3.52 13.08
CA ASN A 189 14.55 -4.62 13.82
C ASN A 189 13.94 -4.15 15.16
N SER A 190 14.52 -3.12 15.78
CA SER A 190 14.07 -2.53 17.04
C SER A 190 12.82 -1.67 16.92
N ASP A 191 12.42 -1.29 15.70
CA ASP A 191 11.29 -0.39 15.49
C ASP A 191 9.96 -1.10 15.68
N ILE A 192 9.91 -2.43 15.52
CA ILE A 192 8.73 -3.23 15.87
C ILE A 192 8.85 -3.67 17.33
N GLN A 193 7.87 -3.30 18.16
CA GLN A 193 7.89 -3.59 19.60
C GLN A 193 6.53 -4.12 20.06
N GLU A 194 6.54 -4.91 21.13
CA GLU A 194 5.33 -5.38 21.80
C GLU A 194 5.11 -4.60 23.09
N ILE A 195 3.97 -3.91 23.19
CA ILE A 195 3.58 -3.18 24.41
C ILE A 195 2.45 -3.93 25.11
N PRO A 196 2.59 -4.25 26.42
CA PRO A 196 1.52 -4.89 27.19
C PRO A 196 0.19 -4.13 27.07
N LYS A 197 -0.89 -4.86 26.83
CA LYS A 197 -2.28 -4.36 26.67
C LYS A 197 -2.59 -3.55 25.41
N ILE A 198 -1.58 -3.18 24.62
CA ILE A 198 -1.74 -2.52 23.31
C ILE A 198 -1.47 -3.53 22.18
N GLY A 199 -0.41 -4.33 22.30
CA GLY A 199 0.07 -5.26 21.27
C GLY A 199 1.24 -4.67 20.48
N THR A 200 1.37 -5.10 19.23
CA THR A 200 2.44 -4.67 18.32
C THR A 200 2.31 -3.19 17.97
N ILE A 201 3.44 -2.49 18.06
CA ILE A 201 3.62 -1.12 17.59
C ILE A 201 4.80 -1.04 16.62
N CYS A 202 4.84 0.02 15.82
CA CYS A 202 5.98 0.37 14.99
C CYS A 202 6.43 1.80 15.30
N THR A 203 7.67 1.97 15.78
CA THR A 203 8.25 3.27 16.14
C THR A 203 9.02 3.93 15.01
N SER A 204 9.06 3.32 13.82
CA SER A 204 9.67 3.93 12.64
C SER A 204 8.99 5.27 12.32
N ASN A 205 9.75 6.20 11.73
CA ASN A 205 9.24 7.51 11.37
C ASN A 205 7.99 7.37 10.47
N HIS A 206 7.01 8.25 10.70
CA HIS A 206 5.72 8.29 9.99
C HIS A 206 4.77 7.10 10.24
N SER A 207 5.13 6.18 11.14
CA SER A 207 4.21 5.14 11.59
C SER A 207 3.20 5.71 12.60
N TYR A 208 1.94 5.80 12.21
CA TYR A 208 0.83 6.06 13.14
C TYR A 208 0.49 4.86 14.01
N ARG A 209 1.14 3.70 13.77
CA ARG A 209 1.16 2.56 14.71
C ARG A 209 2.18 2.77 15.84
N ASN A 210 2.51 4.02 16.19
CA ASN A 210 3.47 4.37 17.24
C ASN A 210 2.77 4.92 18.49
N ALA A 211 2.37 4.03 19.39
CA ALA A 211 1.70 4.38 20.65
C ALA A 211 2.58 5.17 21.66
N LEU A 212 3.87 5.38 21.36
CA LEU A 212 4.78 6.19 22.17
C LEU A 212 4.73 7.68 21.77
N VAL A 213 4.33 7.96 20.53
CA VAL A 213 4.24 9.32 19.98
C VAL A 213 2.79 9.77 19.87
N TYR A 214 1.90 8.89 19.40
CA TYR A 214 0.48 9.18 19.19
C TYR A 214 -0.36 8.51 20.29
N ASP A 215 -0.62 9.25 21.36
CA ASP A 215 -1.41 8.75 22.52
C ASP A 215 -2.89 8.60 22.17
N ASP A 216 -3.40 9.47 21.29
CA ASP A 216 -4.76 9.44 20.73
C ASP A 216 -5.02 8.21 19.85
N GLU A 217 -4.00 7.71 19.14
CA GLU A 217 -4.10 6.51 18.30
C GLU A 217 -4.10 5.18 19.09
N ARG A 218 -3.84 5.20 20.41
CA ARG A 218 -3.63 3.96 21.19
C ARG A 218 -4.78 2.98 21.14
N GLN A 219 -6.01 3.50 21.17
CA GLN A 219 -7.20 2.65 21.12
C GLN A 219 -7.34 2.00 19.74
N GLU A 220 -7.13 2.76 18.66
CA GLU A 220 -7.18 2.25 17.29
C GLU A 220 -6.08 1.23 17.02
N ILE A 221 -4.85 1.47 17.51
CA ILE A 221 -3.74 0.51 17.42
C ILE A 221 -4.10 -0.81 18.10
N LYS A 222 -4.71 -0.74 19.28
CA LYS A 222 -5.16 -1.93 20.02
C LYS A 222 -6.24 -2.69 19.26
N GLU A 223 -7.20 -1.98 18.68
CA GLU A 223 -8.26 -2.57 17.86
C GLU A 223 -7.70 -3.25 16.61
N LEU A 224 -6.77 -2.58 15.93
CA LEU A 224 -6.04 -3.15 14.80
C LEU A 224 -5.29 -4.43 15.20
N ASN A 225 -4.57 -4.43 16.34
CA ASN A 225 -3.88 -5.62 16.85
C ASN A 225 -4.85 -6.78 17.12
N ILE A 226 -6.01 -6.50 17.73
CA ILE A 226 -7.05 -7.50 17.97
C ILE A 226 -7.57 -8.05 16.63
N LEU A 227 -7.80 -7.19 15.65
CA LEU A 227 -8.28 -7.58 14.33
C LEU A 227 -7.27 -8.51 13.64
N LEU A 228 -6.00 -8.10 13.55
CA LEU A 228 -4.92 -8.84 12.90
C LEU A 228 -4.55 -10.14 13.65
N SER A 229 -4.91 -10.28 14.93
CA SER A 229 -4.71 -11.53 15.68
C SER A 229 -5.65 -12.66 15.24
N ARG A 230 -6.73 -12.34 14.51
CA ARG A 230 -7.72 -13.30 14.01
C ARG A 230 -7.36 -13.88 12.63
N LEU A 231 -6.30 -13.36 12.00
CA LEU A 231 -5.72 -13.84 10.75
C LEU A 231 -4.81 -15.06 10.93
#